data_AF-A0A6N6VSS4-F1
#
_entry.id   AF-A0A6N6VSS4-F1
#
_cell.length_a   1.000
_cell.length_b   1.000
_cell.length_c   1.000
_cell.angle_alpha   90.00
_cell.angle_beta   90.00
_cell.angle_gamma   90.00
#
_symmetry.space_group_name_H-M   'P 1'
#
loop_
_entity.id
_entity.type
_entity.pdbx_description
1 polymer ?
#
loop_
_entity_poly.entity_id
_entity_poly.type
_entity_poly.pdbx_seq_one_letter_code
_entity_poly.pdbx_strand_id
1 'polypeptide(L)'
;MLKYLIFTSICFLSFQTFANEVSRIPLDQFIIPEKREFKLSETIQPCDNFYEYVCSEEIKKFQLPEEYPNYSFYTDESNLKYKKLINEFIKNNILSTNLNSNDDERSKNFKSMIKNFYESYLNSNARRSESEEIIRNFTFQTANMSKEQLLENLGKSYLNGDDFLLKVGTYPHPAFKELLIKSINFSLFDISYPNSHITNLFEVPNFVNDLENFYIEYIKTLGFQNYELIAKNIIHFDRNPHLKLTLFTTERVVNG
;
A
#
# COMPACT_ATOMS: atom_id res chain seq x y z
N MET A 1 -62.85 -6.65 -33.88
CA MET A 1 -61.53 -6.89 -34.52
C MET A 1 -60.61 -5.77 -34.05
N LEU A 2 -59.84 -6.00 -32.98
CA LEU A 2 -58.49 -6.58 -32.92
C LEU A 2 -57.53 -5.44 -32.49
N LYS A 3 -57.29 -5.36 -31.19
CA LYS A 3 -56.31 -4.47 -30.54
C LYS A 3 -54.91 -5.06 -30.77
N TYR A 4 -54.01 -4.33 -31.41
CA TYR A 4 -52.61 -4.74 -31.53
C TYR A 4 -51.83 -4.32 -30.28
N LEU A 5 -51.34 -5.31 -29.55
CA LEU A 5 -50.38 -5.18 -28.46
C LEU A 5 -48.98 -5.28 -29.07
N ILE A 6 -48.22 -4.19 -29.08
CA ILE A 6 -46.82 -4.18 -29.51
C ILE A 6 -45.98 -4.63 -28.31
N PHE A 7 -45.47 -5.85 -28.35
CA PHE A 7 -44.53 -6.39 -27.37
C PHE A 7 -43.11 -6.04 -27.86
N THR A 8 -42.56 -4.91 -27.44
CA THR A 8 -41.13 -4.60 -27.66
C THR A 8 -40.30 -5.45 -26.71
N SER A 9 -39.80 -6.57 -27.22
CA SER A 9 -38.78 -7.39 -26.58
C SER A 9 -37.45 -6.62 -26.56
N ILE A 10 -37.19 -5.91 -25.45
CA ILE A 10 -35.87 -5.33 -25.18
C ILE A 10 -34.96 -6.50 -24.78
N CYS A 11 -34.19 -6.99 -25.75
CA CYS A 11 -33.05 -7.85 -25.47
C CYS A 11 -32.04 -7.06 -24.64
N PHE A 12 -32.11 -7.21 -23.32
CA PHE A 12 -30.99 -6.92 -22.42
C PHE A 12 -29.89 -7.94 -22.75
N LEU A 13 -29.03 -7.60 -23.71
CA LEU A 13 -27.70 -8.17 -23.78
C LEU A 13 -26.95 -7.66 -22.56
N SER A 14 -27.02 -8.43 -21.46
CA SER A 14 -26.08 -8.31 -20.37
C SER A 14 -24.69 -8.54 -20.95
N PHE A 15 -23.95 -7.46 -21.17
CA PHE A 15 -22.51 -7.50 -21.32
C PHE A 15 -21.96 -8.09 -20.01
N GLN A 16 -21.81 -9.41 -19.98
CA GLN A 16 -20.91 -10.03 -19.01
C GLN A 16 -19.52 -9.59 -19.42
N THR A 17 -18.97 -8.60 -18.71
CA THR A 17 -17.54 -8.35 -18.71
C THR A 17 -16.89 -9.59 -18.12
N PHE A 18 -16.52 -10.55 -18.98
CA PHE A 18 -15.66 -11.65 -18.59
C PHE A 18 -14.28 -11.06 -18.31
N ALA A 19 -14.05 -10.62 -17.07
CA ALA A 19 -12.70 -10.69 -16.53
C ALA A 19 -12.37 -12.18 -16.50
N ASN A 20 -11.59 -12.67 -17.47
CA ASN A 20 -11.12 -14.04 -17.44
C ASN A 20 -10.43 -14.26 -16.10
N GLU A 21 -10.92 -15.22 -15.33
CA GLU A 21 -10.36 -15.57 -14.03
C GLU A 21 -8.91 -16.00 -14.25
N VAL A 22 -7.96 -15.17 -13.81
CA VAL A 22 -6.54 -15.47 -13.94
C VAL A 22 -6.23 -16.64 -13.02
N SER A 23 -5.68 -17.74 -13.57
CA SER A 23 -5.25 -18.88 -12.77
C SER A 23 -4.28 -18.43 -11.69
N ARG A 24 -4.52 -18.83 -10.42
CA ARG A 24 -3.68 -18.48 -9.28
C ARG A 24 -2.94 -19.68 -8.68
N ILE A 25 -1.85 -19.40 -7.99
CA ILE A 25 -1.03 -20.41 -7.29
C ILE A 25 -0.58 -19.87 -5.91
N PRO A 26 -0.57 -20.69 -4.85
CA PRO A 26 0.02 -20.32 -3.57
C PRO A 26 1.48 -19.88 -3.69
N LEU A 27 1.90 -18.84 -2.96
CA LEU A 27 3.25 -18.27 -3.09
C LEU A 27 4.35 -19.28 -2.72
N ASP A 28 4.10 -20.18 -1.77
CA ASP A 28 5.04 -21.23 -1.35
C ASP A 28 5.26 -22.32 -2.43
N GLN A 29 4.31 -22.47 -3.35
CA GLN A 29 4.39 -23.36 -4.51
C GLN A 29 4.92 -22.65 -5.76
N PHE A 30 5.04 -21.33 -5.73
CA PHE A 30 5.47 -20.54 -6.88
C PHE A 30 6.98 -20.66 -7.11
N ILE A 31 7.36 -21.22 -8.26
CA ILE A 31 8.76 -21.40 -8.66
C ILE A 31 9.17 -20.29 -9.63
N ILE A 32 10.18 -19.52 -9.24
CA ILE A 32 10.77 -18.51 -10.12
C ILE A 32 11.83 -19.19 -10.98
N PRO A 33 11.70 -19.17 -12.32
CA PRO A 33 12.71 -19.76 -13.18
C PRO A 33 14.02 -18.98 -13.08
N GLU A 34 15.16 -19.68 -13.24
CA GLU A 34 16.47 -19.03 -13.33
C GLU A 34 16.49 -18.00 -14.47
N LYS A 35 15.93 -18.41 -15.62
CA LYS A 35 15.70 -17.59 -16.82
C LYS A 35 14.33 -17.91 -17.42
N ARG A 36 13.53 -16.89 -17.71
CA ARG A 36 12.26 -17.04 -18.44
C ARG A 36 12.51 -16.94 -19.95
N GLU A 37 11.93 -17.85 -20.72
CA GLU A 37 12.04 -17.88 -22.18
C GLU A 37 10.70 -17.49 -22.80
N PHE A 38 10.70 -16.36 -23.52
CA PHE A 38 9.54 -15.88 -24.25
C PHE A 38 9.52 -16.46 -25.66
N LYS A 39 8.67 -17.47 -25.87
CA LYS A 39 8.42 -18.02 -27.20
C LYS A 39 7.53 -17.07 -27.99
N LEU A 40 7.95 -16.72 -29.19
CA LEU A 40 7.17 -15.86 -30.09
C LEU A 40 5.93 -16.62 -30.58
N SER A 41 4.80 -15.92 -30.66
CA SER A 41 3.56 -16.48 -31.18
C SER A 41 3.66 -16.74 -32.68
N GLU A 42 3.27 -17.94 -33.13
CA GLU A 42 3.21 -18.27 -34.55
C GLU A 42 1.94 -17.71 -35.23
N THR A 43 0.94 -17.32 -34.43
CA THR A 43 -0.40 -16.94 -34.92
C THR A 43 -0.67 -15.45 -34.87
N ILE A 44 0.08 -14.69 -34.06
CA ILE A 44 -0.11 -13.24 -33.89
C ILE A 44 1.01 -12.53 -34.66
N GLN A 45 0.67 -11.56 -35.51
CA GLN A 45 1.69 -10.82 -36.23
C GLN A 45 2.27 -9.70 -35.35
N PRO A 46 3.60 -9.46 -35.39
CA PRO A 46 4.24 -8.42 -34.58
C PRO A 46 3.72 -7.01 -34.88
N CYS A 47 3.31 -6.74 -36.12
CA CYS A 47 2.79 -5.45 -36.54
C CYS A 47 1.36 -5.18 -36.04
N ASP A 48 0.60 -6.23 -35.74
CA ASP A 48 -0.78 -6.11 -35.25
C ASP A 48 -0.80 -5.94 -33.73
N ASN A 49 0.01 -6.76 -33.02
CA ASN A 49 0.18 -6.65 -31.59
C ASN A 49 1.52 -7.26 -31.15
N PHE A 50 2.54 -6.40 -31.03
CA PHE A 50 3.88 -6.84 -30.63
C PHE A 50 3.92 -7.43 -29.22
N TYR A 51 3.10 -6.91 -28.30
CA TYR A 51 3.05 -7.43 -26.93
C TYR A 51 2.53 -8.87 -26.92
N GLU A 52 1.39 -9.13 -27.56
CA GLU A 52 0.84 -10.49 -27.64
C GLU A 52 1.74 -11.41 -28.46
N TYR A 53 2.37 -10.91 -29.52
CA TYR A 53 3.36 -11.68 -30.29
C TYR A 53 4.52 -12.19 -29.43
N VAL A 54 5.05 -11.38 -28.52
CA VAL A 54 6.19 -11.76 -27.68
C VAL A 54 5.78 -12.49 -26.40
N CYS A 55 4.66 -12.10 -25.78
CA CYS A 55 4.34 -12.49 -24.40
C CYS A 55 3.23 -13.53 -24.28
N SER A 56 2.36 -13.69 -25.29
CA SER A 56 1.12 -14.48 -25.13
C SER A 56 1.37 -15.94 -24.76
N GLU A 57 2.37 -16.58 -25.36
CA GLU A 57 2.71 -17.98 -25.06
C GLU A 57 3.22 -18.16 -23.63
N GLU A 58 3.84 -17.12 -23.06
CA GLU A 58 4.27 -17.13 -21.66
C GLU A 58 3.10 -16.90 -20.71
N ILE A 59 2.24 -15.93 -21.03
CA ILE A 59 1.07 -15.57 -20.23
C ILE A 59 0.09 -16.74 -20.12
N LYS A 60 -0.14 -17.49 -21.21
CA LYS A 60 -1.07 -18.64 -21.24
C LYS A 60 -0.75 -19.72 -20.21
N LYS A 61 0.53 -19.92 -19.90
CA LYS A 61 0.99 -20.94 -18.94
C LYS A 61 1.29 -20.36 -17.55
N PHE A 62 1.23 -19.04 -17.39
CA PHE A 62 1.56 -18.39 -16.14
C PHE A 62 0.40 -18.51 -15.14
N GLN A 63 0.74 -18.82 -13.90
CA GLN A 63 -0.19 -18.77 -12.77
C GLN A 63 0.24 -17.64 -11.85
N LEU A 64 -0.68 -16.72 -11.59
CA LEU A 64 -0.45 -15.54 -10.76
C LEU A 64 -0.34 -15.94 -9.29
N PRO A 65 0.75 -15.61 -8.58
CA PRO A 65 0.83 -15.88 -7.15
C PRO A 65 -0.34 -15.21 -6.41
N GLU A 66 -0.95 -15.91 -5.46
CA GLU A 66 -2.15 -15.43 -4.76
C GLU A 66 -1.95 -14.08 -4.06
N GLU A 67 -0.77 -13.86 -3.48
CA GLU A 67 -0.40 -12.60 -2.78
C GLU A 67 -0.17 -11.42 -3.73
N TYR A 68 -0.13 -11.67 -5.05
CA TYR A 68 0.16 -10.67 -6.05
C TYR A 68 -1.13 -10.28 -6.81
N PRO A 69 -1.55 -9.01 -6.76
CA PRO A 69 -2.70 -8.54 -7.54
C PRO A 69 -2.38 -8.40 -9.03
N ASN A 70 -1.10 -8.21 -9.35
CA ASN A 70 -0.53 -8.18 -10.68
C ASN A 70 0.91 -8.73 -10.61
N TYR A 71 1.46 -9.12 -11.75
CA TYR A 71 2.79 -9.69 -11.79
C TYR A 71 3.54 -9.30 -13.07
N SER A 72 4.73 -8.77 -12.88
CA SER A 72 5.69 -8.42 -13.90
C SER A 72 6.84 -9.43 -13.87
N PHE A 73 7.02 -10.13 -14.99
CA PHE A 73 8.13 -11.08 -15.16
C PHE A 73 9.51 -10.44 -15.00
N TYR A 74 9.62 -9.12 -15.11
CA TYR A 74 10.87 -8.42 -14.90
C TYR A 74 11.05 -7.97 -13.45
N THR A 75 10.15 -7.11 -12.97
CA THR A 75 10.32 -6.45 -11.66
C THR A 75 10.00 -7.38 -10.50
N ASP A 76 8.90 -8.12 -10.56
CA ASP A 76 8.46 -8.96 -9.44
C ASP A 76 9.33 -10.19 -9.28
N GLU A 77 9.76 -10.81 -10.37
CA GLU A 77 10.74 -11.90 -10.32
C GLU A 77 12.07 -11.46 -9.72
N SER A 78 12.59 -10.31 -10.17
CA SER A 78 13.84 -9.77 -9.66
C SER A 78 13.73 -9.46 -8.17
N ASN A 79 12.61 -8.86 -7.76
CA ASN A 79 12.31 -8.57 -6.35
C ASN A 79 12.23 -9.84 -5.51
N LEU A 80 11.55 -10.88 -6.00
CA LEU A 80 11.44 -12.15 -5.29
C LEU A 80 12.78 -12.88 -5.18
N LYS A 81 13.57 -12.92 -6.27
CA LYS A 81 14.95 -13.47 -6.24
C LYS A 81 15.82 -12.72 -5.24
N TYR A 82 15.75 -11.38 -5.26
CA TYR A 82 16.50 -10.54 -4.33
C TYR A 82 16.08 -10.74 -2.87
N LYS A 83 14.77 -10.81 -2.59
CA LYS A 83 14.24 -11.14 -1.25
C LYS A 83 14.74 -12.50 -0.76
N LYS A 84 14.76 -13.52 -1.64
CA LYS A 84 15.29 -14.85 -1.32
C LYS A 84 16.77 -14.78 -0.93
N LEU A 85 17.58 -14.08 -1.72
CA LEU A 85 19.01 -13.88 -1.44
C LEU A 85 19.25 -13.14 -0.12
N ILE A 86 18.50 -12.08 0.17
CA ILE A 86 18.58 -11.37 1.46
C ILE A 86 18.23 -12.32 2.62
N ASN A 87 17.15 -13.08 2.50
CA ASN A 87 16.72 -14.00 3.54
C ASN A 87 17.75 -15.11 3.80
N GLU A 88 18.32 -15.68 2.74
CA GLU A 88 19.41 -16.65 2.85
C GLU A 88 20.66 -16.03 3.46
N PHE A 89 21.02 -14.80 3.07
CA PHE A 89 22.14 -14.08 3.66
C PHE A 89 21.95 -13.86 5.17
N ILE A 90 20.78 -13.36 5.59
CA ILE A 90 20.46 -13.13 7.01
C ILE A 90 20.52 -14.45 7.79
N LYS A 91 19.85 -15.50 7.31
CA LYS A 91 19.81 -16.80 7.98
C LYS A 91 21.21 -17.41 8.12
N ASN A 92 22.00 -17.39 7.04
CA ASN A 92 23.27 -18.11 6.98
C ASN A 92 24.48 -17.34 7.54
N ASN A 93 24.40 -16.00 7.64
CA ASN A 93 25.55 -15.17 8.05
C ASN A 93 25.30 -14.28 9.27
N ILE A 94 24.03 -14.08 9.65
CA ILE A 94 23.66 -13.21 10.77
C ILE A 94 23.08 -14.05 11.92
N LEU A 95 22.16 -14.97 11.62
CA LEU A 95 21.44 -15.74 12.63
C LEU A 95 22.17 -17.04 13.05
N SER A 96 22.83 -17.72 12.12
CA SER A 96 23.49 -19.02 12.35
C SER A 96 24.87 -18.92 13.02
N THR A 97 25.55 -17.78 12.88
CA THR A 97 26.88 -17.58 13.45
C THR A 97 26.75 -17.03 14.88
N ASN A 98 27.24 -17.78 15.87
CA ASN A 98 27.72 -17.15 17.10
C ASN A 98 28.72 -16.07 16.67
N LEU A 99 28.49 -14.79 17.06
CA LEU A 99 29.32 -13.64 16.69
C LEU A 99 30.80 -14.06 16.64
N ASN A 100 31.38 -14.13 15.44
CA ASN A 100 32.71 -14.70 15.27
C ASN A 100 33.69 -13.90 16.11
N SER A 101 34.61 -14.57 16.82
CA SER A 101 35.64 -13.91 17.63
C SER A 101 36.47 -12.91 16.81
N ASN A 102 36.54 -13.11 15.50
CA ASN A 102 37.31 -12.32 14.53
C ASN A 102 36.54 -11.12 13.93
N ASP A 103 35.24 -10.96 14.21
CA ASP A 103 34.49 -9.79 13.76
C ASP A 103 34.95 -8.55 14.57
N ASP A 104 35.18 -7.43 13.88
CA ASP A 104 35.37 -6.14 14.53
C ASP A 104 34.08 -5.68 15.24
N GLU A 105 34.21 -4.70 16.13
CA GLU A 105 33.09 -4.19 16.94
C GLU A 105 31.93 -3.64 16.10
N ARG A 106 32.24 -2.95 15.00
CA ARG A 106 31.20 -2.41 14.09
C ARG A 106 30.43 -3.54 13.43
N SER A 107 31.13 -4.56 12.97
CA SER A 107 30.52 -5.76 12.38
C SER A 107 29.62 -6.49 13.38
N LYS A 108 30.06 -6.62 14.64
CA LYS A 108 29.24 -7.21 15.72
C LYS A 108 27.97 -6.40 15.99
N ASN A 109 28.09 -5.08 16.09
CA ASN A 109 26.96 -4.19 16.33
C ASN A 109 25.93 -4.26 15.19
N PHE A 110 26.40 -4.21 13.93
CA PHE A 110 25.52 -4.35 12.77
C PHE A 110 24.77 -5.69 12.77
N LYS A 111 25.48 -6.81 12.97
CA LYS A 111 24.85 -8.15 13.04
C LYS A 111 23.81 -8.23 14.16
N SER A 112 24.13 -7.68 15.34
CA SER A 112 23.20 -7.61 16.47
C SER A 112 21.93 -6.81 16.15
N MET A 113 22.07 -5.64 15.52
CA MET A 113 20.91 -4.82 15.10
C MET A 113 20.01 -5.56 14.12
N ILE A 114 20.58 -6.19 13.09
CA ILE A 114 19.81 -6.95 12.09
C ILE A 114 19.13 -8.16 12.74
N LYS A 115 19.84 -8.90 13.62
CA LYS A 115 19.29 -10.03 14.35
C LYS A 115 18.09 -9.60 15.21
N ASN A 116 18.25 -8.58 16.04
CA ASN A 116 17.19 -8.09 16.92
C ASN A 116 15.97 -7.62 16.14
N PHE A 117 16.17 -6.92 15.01
CA PHE A 117 15.08 -6.50 14.14
C PHE A 117 14.37 -7.69 13.47
N TYR A 118 15.12 -8.69 13.00
CA TYR A 118 14.54 -9.87 12.37
C TYR A 118 13.73 -10.70 13.37
N GLU A 119 14.28 -10.92 14.57
CA GLU A 119 13.61 -11.67 15.63
C GLU A 119 12.37 -10.93 16.16
N SER A 120 12.41 -9.60 16.27
CA SER A 120 11.23 -8.81 16.65
C SER A 120 10.13 -8.90 15.58
N TYR A 121 10.49 -8.87 14.29
CA TYR A 121 9.55 -9.02 13.18
C TYR A 121 8.82 -10.37 13.22
N LEU A 122 9.54 -11.47 13.52
CA LEU A 122 8.99 -12.82 13.57
C LEU A 122 8.14 -13.10 14.83
N ASN A 123 8.27 -12.31 15.89
CA ASN A 123 7.50 -12.47 17.12
C ASN A 123 6.10 -11.85 16.98
N SER A 124 5.23 -12.50 16.21
CA SER A 124 3.87 -12.04 15.91
C SER A 124 3.02 -11.78 17.16
N ASN A 125 3.17 -12.58 18.21
CA ASN A 125 2.43 -12.42 19.46
C ASN A 125 2.84 -11.15 20.22
N ALA A 126 4.14 -10.91 20.40
CA ALA A 126 4.61 -9.69 21.06
C ALA A 126 4.18 -8.43 20.27
N ARG A 127 4.34 -8.47 18.94
CA ARG A 127 3.92 -7.38 18.06
C ARG A 127 2.42 -7.09 18.14
N ARG A 128 1.59 -8.14 18.22
CA ARG A 128 0.15 -7.98 18.39
C ARG A 128 -0.16 -7.28 19.71
N SER A 129 0.39 -7.76 20.82
CA SER A 129 0.16 -7.15 22.14
C SER A 129 0.59 -5.69 22.20
N GLU A 130 1.78 -5.38 21.66
CA GLU A 130 2.31 -4.02 21.56
C GLU A 130 1.40 -3.12 20.71
N SER A 131 0.98 -3.59 19.53
CA SER A 131 0.10 -2.82 18.63
C SER A 131 -1.24 -2.52 19.29
N GLU A 132 -1.84 -3.52 19.94
CA GLU A 132 -3.10 -3.33 20.66
C GLU A 132 -2.95 -2.34 21.84
N GLU A 133 -1.84 -2.38 22.57
CA GLU A 133 -1.55 -1.43 23.64
C GLU A 133 -1.38 0.00 23.12
N ILE A 134 -0.61 0.20 22.04
CA ILE A 134 -0.41 1.51 21.40
C ILE A 134 -1.76 2.09 20.96
N ILE A 135 -2.59 1.30 20.27
CA ILE A 135 -3.89 1.75 19.78
C ILE A 135 -4.84 2.10 20.95
N ARG A 136 -4.87 1.27 21.99
CA ARG A 136 -5.67 1.54 23.20
C ARG A 136 -5.24 2.84 23.89
N ASN A 137 -3.94 3.01 24.11
CA ASN A 137 -3.39 4.19 24.77
C ASN A 137 -3.64 5.46 23.94
N PHE A 138 -3.35 5.42 22.64
CA PHE A 138 -3.59 6.53 21.74
C PHE A 138 -5.07 6.93 21.73
N THR A 139 -5.98 5.96 21.64
CA THR A 139 -7.41 6.28 21.58
C THR A 139 -7.94 6.81 22.91
N PHE A 140 -7.50 6.24 24.03
CA PHE A 140 -7.89 6.73 25.36
C PHE A 140 -7.40 8.17 25.58
N GLN A 141 -6.17 8.48 25.18
CA GLN A 141 -5.62 9.82 25.31
C GLN A 141 -6.36 10.82 24.41
N THR A 142 -6.55 10.49 23.13
CA THR A 142 -7.21 11.38 22.16
C THR A 142 -8.68 11.62 22.46
N ALA A 143 -9.42 10.63 22.94
CA ALA A 143 -10.84 10.78 23.29
C ALA A 143 -11.09 11.79 24.43
N ASN A 144 -10.08 12.05 25.26
CA ASN A 144 -10.15 12.97 26.40
C ASN A 144 -9.54 14.35 26.09
N MET A 145 -9.06 14.58 24.87
CA MET A 145 -8.48 15.86 24.47
C MET A 145 -9.57 16.85 24.03
N SER A 146 -9.41 18.12 24.39
CA SER A 146 -10.10 19.21 23.69
C SER A 146 -9.62 19.31 22.25
N LYS A 147 -10.36 20.04 21.42
CA LYS A 147 -9.93 20.32 20.04
C LYS A 147 -8.55 20.96 19.98
N GLU A 148 -8.27 21.91 20.87
CA GLU A 148 -6.99 22.63 20.96
C GLU A 148 -5.86 21.69 21.36
N GLN A 149 -6.10 20.83 22.37
CA GLN A 149 -5.14 19.82 22.81
C GLN A 149 -4.85 18.81 21.70
N LEU A 150 -5.87 18.40 20.94
CA LEU A 150 -5.71 17.50 19.81
C LEU A 150 -4.84 18.14 18.71
N LEU A 151 -5.08 19.40 18.37
CA LEU A 151 -4.29 20.14 17.38
C LEU A 151 -2.83 20.33 17.82
N GLU A 152 -2.61 20.66 19.09
CA GLU A 152 -1.26 20.77 19.65
C GLU A 152 -0.54 19.43 19.63
N ASN A 153 -1.23 18.34 19.98
CA ASN A 153 -0.67 17.00 19.97
C ASN A 153 -0.31 16.56 18.54
N LEU A 154 -1.17 16.82 17.55
CA LEU A 154 -0.87 16.56 16.14
C LEU A 154 0.38 17.31 15.67
N GLY A 155 0.53 18.58 16.06
CA GLY A 155 1.73 19.37 15.74
C GLY A 155 3.00 18.80 16.38
N LYS A 156 2.93 18.35 17.64
CA LYS A 156 4.06 17.71 18.34
C LYS A 156 4.42 16.36 17.74
N SER A 157 3.44 15.51 17.44
CA SER A 157 3.63 14.24 16.74
C SER A 157 4.39 14.46 15.43
N TYR A 158 3.96 15.42 14.61
CA TYR A 158 4.66 15.76 13.39
C TYR A 158 6.13 16.17 13.63
N LEU A 159 6.40 17.04 14.61
CA LEU A 159 7.77 17.46 14.96
C LEU A 159 8.65 16.30 15.45
N ASN A 160 8.04 15.24 16.00
CA ASN A 160 8.72 14.02 16.43
C ASN A 160 8.88 12.98 15.32
N GLY A 161 8.41 13.28 14.09
CA GLY A 161 8.49 12.38 12.94
C GLY A 161 7.30 11.45 12.78
N ASP A 162 6.24 11.64 13.56
CA ASP A 162 4.98 10.92 13.39
C ASP A 162 4.06 11.70 12.42
N ASP A 163 4.03 11.27 11.17
CA ASP A 163 3.20 11.88 10.13
C ASP A 163 1.74 11.37 10.20
N PHE A 164 0.89 12.05 10.99
CA PHE A 164 -0.55 11.80 11.02
C PHE A 164 -1.31 12.95 10.37
N LEU A 165 -2.14 12.63 9.37
CA LEU A 165 -3.09 13.53 8.69
C LEU A 165 -2.48 14.69 7.87
N LEU A 166 -1.40 15.30 8.35
CA LEU A 166 -0.68 16.41 7.73
C LEU A 166 0.78 16.00 7.51
N LYS A 167 1.22 16.05 6.26
CA LYS A 167 2.61 15.91 5.88
C LYS A 167 3.17 17.29 5.57
N VAL A 168 4.18 17.70 6.33
CA VAL A 168 4.94 18.91 6.02
C VAL A 168 6.23 18.51 5.31
N GLY A 169 6.38 18.98 4.08
CA GLY A 169 7.54 18.71 3.24
C GLY A 169 8.33 19.99 3.01
N THR A 170 9.61 19.85 2.72
CA THR A 170 10.38 20.93 2.10
C THR A 170 10.78 20.53 0.69
N TYR A 171 10.58 21.44 -0.26
CA TYR A 171 10.96 21.23 -1.65
C TYR A 171 11.74 22.45 -2.15
N PRO A 172 12.71 22.28 -3.07
CA PRO A 172 13.35 23.41 -3.73
C PRO A 172 12.30 24.32 -4.36
N HIS A 173 12.35 25.62 -4.05
CA HIS A 173 11.37 26.56 -4.58
C HIS A 173 11.48 26.60 -6.12
N PRO A 174 10.38 26.39 -6.88
CA PRO A 174 10.44 26.27 -8.33
C PRO A 174 11.12 27.45 -9.04
N ALA A 175 10.90 28.67 -8.54
CA ALA A 175 11.46 29.90 -9.08
C ALA A 175 12.85 30.30 -8.50
N PHE A 176 13.34 29.64 -7.45
CA PHE A 176 14.57 30.04 -6.74
C PHE A 176 15.50 28.86 -6.44
N LYS A 177 15.51 27.84 -7.31
CA LYS A 177 16.28 26.61 -7.13
C LYS A 177 17.78 26.88 -6.92
N GLU A 178 18.31 27.89 -7.60
CA GLU A 178 19.73 28.30 -7.52
C GLU A 178 20.11 28.96 -6.19
N LEU A 179 19.14 29.49 -5.45
CA LEU A 179 19.34 30.19 -4.19
C LEU A 179 19.20 29.27 -2.97
N LEU A 180 19.07 27.96 -3.18
CA LEU A 180 18.79 26.97 -2.13
C LEU A 180 17.57 27.30 -1.26
N ILE A 181 16.67 28.14 -1.76
CA ILE A 181 15.44 28.51 -1.05
C ILE A 181 14.50 27.31 -1.09
N LYS A 182 14.07 26.88 0.10
CA LYS A 182 13.08 25.82 0.26
C LYS A 182 11.70 26.43 0.43
N SER A 183 10.69 25.80 -0.17
CA SER A 183 9.28 26.06 0.14
C SER A 183 8.83 25.05 1.17
N ILE A 184 7.96 25.48 2.09
CA ILE A 184 7.26 24.59 3.00
C ILE A 184 5.96 24.20 2.31
N ASN A 185 5.77 22.91 2.13
CA ASN A 185 4.54 22.35 1.59
C ASN A 185 3.78 21.70 2.74
N PHE A 186 2.51 22.06 2.88
CA PHE A 186 1.57 21.36 3.74
C PHE A 186 0.66 20.56 2.82
N SER A 187 0.74 19.24 2.92
CA SER A 187 -0.14 18.31 2.22
C SER A 187 -0.90 17.51 3.25
N LEU A 188 -2.20 17.32 3.04
CA LEU A 188 -2.90 16.29 3.79
C LEU A 188 -2.42 14.92 3.29
N PHE A 189 -2.30 13.96 4.21
CA PHE A 189 -1.97 12.59 3.84
C PHE A 189 -2.99 12.12 2.81
N ASP A 190 -2.57 11.33 1.81
CA ASP A 190 -3.51 10.62 0.95
C ASP A 190 -4.31 9.68 1.85
N ILE A 191 -5.50 10.11 2.24
CA ILE A 191 -6.27 9.41 3.26
C ILE A 191 -6.69 8.06 2.65
N SER A 192 -6.21 7.00 3.31
CA SER A 192 -6.66 5.61 3.24
C SER A 192 -6.44 4.79 1.95
N TYR A 193 -6.18 5.38 0.78
CA TYR A 193 -6.06 4.60 -0.48
C TYR A 193 -4.83 4.94 -1.31
N PRO A 194 -4.13 3.93 -1.86
CA PRO A 194 -3.08 4.17 -2.83
C PRO A 194 -3.68 4.87 -4.05
N ASN A 195 -3.20 6.09 -4.31
CA ASN A 195 -3.66 7.01 -5.36
C ASN A 195 -4.98 7.76 -5.05
N SER A 196 -5.02 8.56 -3.98
CA SER A 196 -6.12 9.51 -3.69
C SER A 196 -6.44 10.50 -4.84
N HIS A 197 -5.51 10.62 -5.79
CA HIS A 197 -5.67 11.34 -7.05
C HIS A 197 -6.67 10.69 -8.01
N ILE A 198 -6.99 9.40 -7.84
CA ILE A 198 -8.08 8.72 -8.56
C ILE A 198 -9.38 9.14 -7.87
N THR A 199 -9.95 10.25 -8.32
CA THR A 199 -11.22 10.81 -7.82
C THR A 199 -12.41 9.85 -7.89
N ASN A 200 -12.27 8.77 -8.65
CA ASN A 200 -13.37 7.88 -9.02
C ASN A 200 -13.37 6.56 -8.22
N LEU A 201 -12.50 6.37 -7.23
CA LEU A 201 -12.51 5.14 -6.41
C LEU A 201 -13.86 4.94 -5.70
N PHE A 202 -14.47 6.01 -5.21
CA PHE A 202 -15.81 5.97 -4.61
C PHE A 202 -16.94 5.73 -5.64
N GLU A 203 -16.63 5.76 -6.94
CA GLU A 203 -17.56 5.44 -8.03
C GLU A 203 -17.45 3.96 -8.46
N VAL A 204 -16.40 3.25 -8.01
CA VAL A 204 -16.24 1.81 -8.28
C VAL A 204 -17.36 1.04 -7.58
N PRO A 205 -18.10 0.17 -8.30
CA PRO A 205 -19.15 -0.64 -7.70
C PRO A 205 -18.66 -1.40 -6.46
N ASN A 206 -19.45 -1.39 -5.40
CA ASN A 206 -19.20 -2.05 -4.11
C ASN A 206 -17.99 -1.57 -3.31
N PHE A 207 -17.07 -0.77 -3.86
CA PHE A 207 -15.86 -0.32 -3.15
C PHE A 207 -16.16 0.33 -1.81
N VAL A 208 -17.12 1.26 -1.76
CA VAL A 208 -17.50 1.94 -0.51
C VAL A 208 -18.06 0.97 0.53
N ASN A 209 -18.82 -0.02 0.09
CA ASN A 209 -19.41 -1.03 0.97
C ASN A 209 -18.33 -1.99 1.50
N ASP A 210 -17.42 -2.45 0.64
CA ASP A 210 -16.30 -3.32 1.03
C ASP A 210 -15.37 -2.63 2.02
N LEU A 211 -15.13 -1.33 1.77
CA LEU A 211 -14.36 -0.47 2.65
C LEU A 211 -15.04 -0.24 4.01
N GLU A 212 -16.35 0.02 4.02
CA GLU A 212 -17.12 0.15 5.26
C GLU A 212 -17.04 -1.13 6.08
N ASN A 213 -17.22 -2.28 5.44
CA ASN A 213 -17.08 -3.59 6.09
C ASN A 213 -15.68 -3.83 6.64
N PHE A 214 -14.64 -3.43 5.90
CA PHE A 214 -13.26 -3.48 6.39
C PHE A 214 -13.08 -2.66 7.67
N TYR A 215 -13.53 -1.38 7.68
CA TYR A 215 -13.41 -0.55 8.88
C TYR A 215 -14.25 -1.08 10.04
N ILE A 216 -15.46 -1.56 9.78
CA ILE A 216 -16.32 -2.18 10.80
C ILE A 216 -15.57 -3.32 11.50
N GLU A 217 -15.03 -4.28 10.75
CA GLU A 217 -14.33 -5.42 11.32
C GLU A 217 -13.01 -5.03 12.01
N TYR A 218 -12.27 -4.07 11.44
CA TYR A 218 -11.05 -3.55 12.04
C TYR A 218 -11.33 -2.87 13.39
N ILE A 219 -12.26 -1.90 13.43
CA ILE A 219 -12.60 -1.14 14.64
C ILE A 219 -13.22 -2.04 15.70
N LYS A 220 -14.03 -3.03 15.29
CA LYS A 220 -14.57 -4.06 16.16
C LYS A 220 -13.48 -4.92 16.79
N THR A 221 -12.45 -5.29 16.01
CA THR A 221 -11.27 -6.03 16.53
C THR A 221 -10.51 -5.24 17.59
N LEU A 222 -10.55 -3.90 17.52
CA LEU A 222 -9.95 -3.01 18.52
C LEU A 222 -10.81 -2.84 19.80
N GLY A 223 -12.03 -3.37 19.82
CA GLY A 223 -12.90 -3.39 21.01
C GLY A 223 -13.77 -2.15 21.21
N PHE A 224 -13.89 -1.26 20.21
CA PHE A 224 -14.82 -0.13 20.28
C PHE A 224 -16.26 -0.61 20.22
N GLN A 225 -17.16 0.00 20.99
CA GLN A 225 -18.58 -0.37 21.05
C GLN A 225 -19.40 0.25 19.92
N ASN A 226 -19.04 1.46 19.48
CA ASN A 226 -19.71 2.24 18.43
C ASN A 226 -19.04 2.06 17.06
N TYR A 227 -18.51 0.87 16.77
CA TYR A 227 -17.67 0.58 15.62
C TYR A 227 -18.31 0.94 14.27
N GLU A 228 -19.61 0.69 14.07
CA GLU A 228 -20.32 1.05 12.83
C GLU A 228 -20.37 2.56 12.61
N LEU A 229 -20.64 3.33 13.67
CA LEU A 229 -20.70 4.79 13.59
C LEU A 229 -19.31 5.38 13.33
N ILE A 230 -18.27 4.84 13.97
CA ILE A 230 -16.88 5.26 13.72
C ILE A 230 -16.52 4.97 12.26
N ALA A 231 -16.79 3.77 11.74
CA ALA A 231 -16.51 3.40 10.35
C ALA A 231 -17.18 4.37 9.35
N LYS A 232 -18.47 4.67 9.56
CA LYS A 232 -19.21 5.65 8.74
C LYS A 232 -18.62 7.04 8.81
N ASN A 233 -18.21 7.49 10.00
CA ASN A 233 -17.60 8.80 10.18
C ASN A 233 -16.23 8.91 9.50
N ILE A 234 -15.42 7.84 9.51
CA ILE A 234 -14.15 7.78 8.77
C ILE A 234 -14.41 7.90 7.27
N ILE A 235 -15.34 7.10 6.72
CA ILE A 235 -15.66 7.18 5.28
C ILE A 235 -16.24 8.56 4.91
N HIS A 236 -17.09 9.13 5.77
CA HIS A 236 -17.62 10.47 5.55
C HIS A 236 -16.51 11.53 5.54
N PHE A 237 -15.56 11.43 6.47
CA PHE A 237 -14.37 12.27 6.51
C PHE A 237 -13.57 12.09 5.22
N ASP A 238 -13.18 10.87 4.84
CA ASP A 238 -12.37 10.57 3.64
C ASP A 238 -13.01 11.05 2.33
N ARG A 239 -14.35 11.03 2.25
CA ARG A 239 -15.10 11.52 1.07
C ARG A 239 -15.17 13.04 0.98
N ASN A 240 -14.75 13.77 2.01
CA ASN A 240 -14.85 15.22 2.01
C ASN A 240 -13.86 15.84 1.00
N PRO A 241 -14.35 16.47 -0.09
CA PRO A 241 -13.48 17.02 -1.13
C PRO A 241 -12.57 18.15 -0.63
N HIS A 242 -12.91 18.77 0.51
CA HIS A 242 -12.10 19.83 1.13
C HIS A 242 -10.85 19.31 1.85
N LEU A 243 -10.70 18.00 2.05
CA LEU A 243 -9.48 17.40 2.60
C LEU A 243 -8.38 17.19 1.55
N LYS A 244 -8.57 17.67 0.31
CA LYS A 244 -7.56 17.62 -0.76
C LYS A 244 -6.78 18.94 -0.89
N LEU A 245 -6.67 19.70 0.20
CA LEU A 245 -6.04 21.01 0.21
C LEU A 245 -4.53 20.88 0.38
N THR A 246 -3.79 21.27 -0.65
CA THR A 246 -2.34 21.52 -0.57
C THR A 246 -2.12 23.02 -0.37
N LEU A 247 -1.52 23.39 0.76
CA LEU A 247 -1.15 24.77 1.06
C LEU A 247 0.35 24.95 0.83
N PHE A 248 0.72 25.97 0.06
CA PHE A 248 2.11 26.35 -0.16
C PHE A 248 2.40 27.61 0.64
N THR A 249 3.41 27.56 1.51
CA THR A 249 3.94 28.76 2.14
C THR A 249 5.43 28.89 1.80
N THR A 250 5.84 30.12 1.52
CA THR A 250 7.24 30.44 1.21
C THR A 250 7.87 31.05 2.45
N GLU A 251 8.75 30.31 3.11
CA GLU A 251 9.62 30.87 4.14
C GLU A 251 11.06 30.90 3.62
N ARG A 252 11.70 32.06 3.76
CA ARG A 252 13.13 32.19 3.47
C ARG A 252 13.89 31.57 4.63
N VAL A 253 14.29 30.31 4.49
CA VAL A 253 15.26 29.70 5.40
C VAL A 253 16.62 30.33 5.11
N VAL A 254 16.95 31.40 5.85
CA VAL A 254 18.30 31.96 5.86
C VAL A 254 19.14 31.00 6.70
N ASN A 255 20.09 30.30 6.08
CA ASN A 255 20.99 29.41 6.78
C ASN A 255 21.65 30.15 7.96
N GLY A 256 21.51 29.61 9.17
CA GLY A 256 22.41 29.87 10.28
C GLY A 256 23.70 29.09 10.12
#